data_AF-A0A7Y6PIY0-F1
#
_entry.id   AF-A0A7Y6PIY0-F1
#
_cell.length_a   1.000
_cell.length_b   1.000
_cell.length_c   1.000
_cell.angle_alpha   90.00
_cell.angle_beta   90.00
_cell.angle_gamma   90.00
#
_symmetry.space_group_name_H-M   'P 1'
#
loop_
_entity.id
_entity.type
_entity.pdbx_description
1 polymer ?
#
loop_
_entity_poly.entity_id
_entity_poly.type
_entity_poly.pdbx_seq_one_letter_code
_entity_poly.pdbx_strand_id
1 'polypeptide(L)'
;AAANAAKKAFICNRVGDFGFLIGILTLWALTNTLDFSLMEMPAGLSETLLNITVLCLFCGAVGKSAQFPLHVWLPDAMEGPTPVSALIHAATMV
;
A
#
# COMPACT_ATOMS: atom_id res chain seq x y z
N ALA A 1 19.62 -0.04 -17.39
CA ALA A 1 19.19 0.84 -16.29
C ALA A 1 17.71 0.63 -15.98
N ALA A 2 16.81 0.93 -16.91
CA ALA A 2 15.35 0.72 -16.81
C ALA A 2 14.87 -0.60 -16.17
N ALA A 3 15.44 -1.76 -16.55
CA ALA A 3 15.03 -3.03 -15.94
C ALA A 3 15.31 -3.12 -14.42
N ASN A 4 16.40 -2.50 -13.94
CA ASN A 4 16.72 -2.47 -12.51
C ASN A 4 15.81 -1.49 -11.77
N ALA A 5 15.49 -0.34 -12.37
CA ALA A 5 14.50 0.61 -11.86
C ALA A 5 13.12 -0.04 -11.69
N ALA A 6 12.63 -0.72 -12.72
CA ALA A 6 11.36 -1.45 -12.67
C ALA A 6 11.34 -2.52 -11.57
N LYS A 7 12.43 -3.28 -11.40
CA LYS A 7 12.56 -4.26 -10.31
C LYS A 7 12.52 -3.58 -8.93
N LYS A 8 13.25 -2.47 -8.74
CA LYS A 8 13.23 -1.73 -7.48
C LYS A 8 11.82 -1.20 -7.16
N ALA A 9 11.12 -0.65 -8.15
CA ALA A 9 9.75 -0.20 -7.99
C ALA A 9 8.79 -1.33 -7.62
N PHE A 10 8.89 -2.48 -8.29
CA PHE A 10 8.07 -3.64 -7.96
C PHE A 10 8.34 -4.16 -6.55
N ILE A 11 9.61 -4.30 -6.16
CA ILE A 11 10.00 -4.78 -4.82
C ILE A 11 9.53 -3.80 -3.74
N CYS A 12 9.76 -2.49 -3.93
CA CYS A 12 9.38 -1.47 -2.96
C CYS A 12 7.86 -1.42 -2.76
N ASN A 13 7.09 -1.50 -3.85
CA ASN A 13 5.64 -1.59 -3.76
C ASN A 13 5.19 -2.89 -3.07
N ARG A 14 5.85 -4.02 -3.36
CA ARG A 14 5.51 -5.32 -2.77
C ARG A 14 5.73 -5.35 -1.26
N VAL A 15 6.70 -4.61 -0.74
CA VAL A 15 6.88 -4.43 0.72
C VAL A 15 5.66 -3.74 1.33
N GLY A 16 5.14 -2.68 0.70
CA GLY A 16 3.89 -2.03 1.14
C GLY A 16 2.68 -2.96 1.03
N ASP A 17 2.57 -3.70 -0.08
CA ASP A 17 1.48 -4.66 -0.32
C ASP A 17 1.43 -5.76 0.76
N PHE A 18 2.58 -6.17 1.31
CA PHE A 18 2.61 -7.16 2.39
C PHE A 18 2.00 -6.64 3.69
N GLY A 19 2.30 -5.39 4.07
CA GLY A 19 1.64 -4.72 5.19
C GLY A 19 0.13 -4.59 4.95
N PHE A 20 -0.25 -4.17 3.74
CA PHE A 20 -1.65 -4.05 3.36
C PHE A 20 -2.40 -5.38 3.47
N LEU A 21 -1.79 -6.48 3.00
CA LEU A 21 -2.37 -7.81 3.09
C LEU A 21 -2.59 -8.25 4.54
N ILE A 22 -1.64 -8.00 5.44
CA ILE A 22 -1.81 -8.28 6.87
C ILE A 22 -2.98 -7.48 7.44
N GLY A 23 -3.11 -6.21 7.07
CA GLY A 23 -4.23 -5.36 7.50
C GLY A 23 -5.58 -5.89 7.01
N ILE A 24 -5.68 -6.28 5.74
CA ILE A 24 -6.90 -6.86 5.15
C ILE A 24 -7.26 -8.18 5.85
N LEU A 25 -6.30 -9.08 6.06
CA LEU A 25 -6.54 -10.37 6.70
C LEU A 25 -6.97 -10.19 8.16
N THR A 26 -6.42 -9.19 8.85
CA THR A 26 -6.81 -8.86 10.22
C THR A 26 -8.23 -8.29 10.26
N LEU A 27 -8.57 -7.35 9.37
CA LEU A 27 -9.96 -6.85 9.24
C LEU A 27 -10.95 -7.98 8.93
N TRP A 28 -10.60 -8.86 8.01
CA TRP A 28 -11.43 -10.01 7.67
C TRP A 28 -11.62 -10.95 8.87
N ALA A 29 -10.56 -11.23 9.63
CA ALA A 29 -10.65 -12.06 10.84
C ALA A 29 -11.53 -11.43 11.94
N LEU A 30 -11.57 -10.09 12.02
CA LEU A 30 -12.38 -9.37 13.01
C LEU A 30 -13.84 -9.22 12.62
N THR A 31 -14.13 -9.02 11.34
CA THR A 31 -15.46 -8.63 10.84
C THR A 31 -16.17 -9.74 10.06
N ASN A 32 -15.44 -10.80 9.69
CA ASN A 32 -15.88 -11.87 8.78
C ASN A 32 -16.35 -11.38 7.39
N THR A 33 -16.04 -10.14 7.02
CA THR A 33 -16.36 -9.56 5.71
C THR A 33 -15.22 -8.65 5.22
N LEU A 34 -15.22 -8.38 3.92
CA LEU A 34 -14.39 -7.33 3.31
C LEU A 34 -15.24 -6.30 2.55
N ASP A 35 -16.57 -6.43 2.64
CA ASP A 35 -17.50 -5.44 2.12
C ASP A 35 -17.59 -4.26 3.09
N PHE A 36 -17.15 -3.08 2.66
CA PHE A 36 -17.17 -1.87 3.47
C PHE A 36 -18.57 -1.46 3.94
N SER A 37 -19.63 -1.79 3.19
CA SER A 37 -21.00 -1.45 3.55
C SER A 37 -21.58 -2.32 4.67
N LEU A 38 -21.02 -3.53 4.84
CA LEU A 38 -21.44 -4.52 5.83
C LEU A 38 -20.44 -4.62 6.99
N MET A 39 -19.37 -3.82 6.95
CA MET A 39 -18.27 -3.92 7.89
C MET A 39 -18.65 -3.32 9.24
N GLU A 40 -18.86 -4.17 10.24
CA GLU A 40 -19.11 -3.77 11.63
C GLU A 40 -17.94 -4.21 12.52
N MET A 41 -17.40 -3.27 13.31
CA MET A 41 -16.33 -3.58 14.26
C MET A 41 -16.92 -4.25 15.52
N PRO A 42 -16.37 -5.37 15.98
CA PRO A 42 -16.82 -5.97 17.23
C PRO A 42 -16.57 -5.05 18.43
N ALA A 43 -17.53 -5.01 19.35
CA ALA A 43 -17.41 -4.23 20.58
C ALA A 43 -16.29 -4.76 21.49
N GLY A 44 -15.58 -3.87 22.18
CA GLY A 44 -14.52 -4.24 23.12
C GLY A 44 -13.18 -4.61 22.46
N LEU A 45 -12.98 -4.26 21.19
CA LEU A 45 -11.71 -4.41 20.50
C LEU A 45 -10.58 -3.65 21.22
N SER A 46 -9.41 -4.29 21.30
CA SER A 46 -8.20 -3.63 21.81
C SER A 46 -7.80 -2.49 20.87
N GLU A 47 -7.64 -1.28 21.42
CA GLU A 47 -7.13 -0.12 20.69
C GLU A 47 -5.78 -0.41 20.02
N THR A 48 -4.92 -1.18 20.70
CA THR A 48 -3.63 -1.59 20.15
C THR A 48 -3.79 -2.43 18.88
N LEU A 49 -4.72 -3.39 18.87
CA LEU A 49 -4.97 -4.23 17.70
C LEU A 49 -5.54 -3.41 16.54
N LEU A 50 -6.46 -2.49 16.83
CA LEU A 50 -7.03 -1.59 15.83
C LEU A 50 -5.94 -0.70 15.22
N ASN A 51 -5.10 -0.09 16.05
CA ASN A 51 -4.00 0.77 15.61
C ASN A 51 -2.99 0.00 14.75
N ILE A 52 -2.63 -1.23 15.12
CA ILE A 52 -1.75 -2.08 14.30
C ILE A 52 -2.41 -2.41 12.96
N THR A 53 -3.70 -2.75 12.97
CA THR A 53 -4.46 -3.07 11.74
C THR A 53 -4.48 -1.87 10.78
N VAL A 54 -4.79 -0.68 11.31
CA VAL A 54 -4.78 0.56 10.53
C VAL A 54 -3.38 0.89 10.02
N LEU A 55 -2.35 0.73 10.85
CA LEU A 55 -0.96 0.96 10.44
C LEU A 55 -0.53 0.00 9.32
N CYS A 56 -0.91 -1.27 9.41
CA CYS A 56 -0.67 -2.27 8.38
C CYS A 56 -1.37 -1.88 7.06
N LEU A 57 -2.63 -1.44 7.10
CA LEU A 57 -3.32 -0.93 5.92
C LEU A 57 -2.63 0.31 5.34
N PHE A 58 -2.19 1.21 6.22
CA PHE A 58 -1.49 2.43 5.85
C PHE A 58 -0.15 2.16 5.16
N CYS A 59 0.57 1.07 5.50
CA CYS A 59 1.77 0.65 4.78
C CYS A 59 1.53 0.44 3.28
N GLY A 60 0.34 -0.06 2.89
CA GLY A 60 -0.06 -0.17 1.48
C GLY A 60 -0.16 1.19 0.81
N ALA A 61 -0.85 2.13 1.47
CA ALA A 61 -0.96 3.51 1.00
C ALA A 61 0.41 4.18 0.87
N VAL A 62 1.29 4.03 1.86
CA VAL A 62 2.67 4.56 1.84
C VAL A 62 3.48 4.00 0.67
N GLY A 63 3.40 2.69 0.42
CA GLY A 63 4.10 2.05 -0.69
C GLY A 63 3.62 2.54 -2.05
N LYS A 64 2.30 2.62 -2.24
CA LYS A 64 1.67 3.09 -3.48
C LYS A 64 1.90 4.57 -3.73
N SER A 65 1.74 5.42 -2.73
CA SER A 65 1.91 6.88 -2.85
C SER A 65 3.35 7.36 -2.70
N ALA A 66 4.32 6.43 -2.70
CA ALA A 66 5.75 6.71 -2.58
C ALA A 66 6.08 7.65 -1.41
N GLN A 67 5.52 7.40 -0.24
CA GLN A 67 5.80 8.20 0.97
C GLN A 67 7.01 7.65 1.71
N PHE A 68 7.58 8.42 2.64
CA PHE A 68 8.67 7.94 3.48
C PHE A 68 8.23 6.68 4.28
N PRO A 69 9.04 5.60 4.34
CA PRO A 69 10.39 5.45 3.78
C PRO A 69 10.45 4.89 2.35
N LEU A 70 9.32 4.43 1.79
CA LEU A 70 9.24 3.75 0.49
C LEU A 70 9.28 4.68 -0.74
N HIS A 71 9.42 5.99 -0.56
CA HIS A 71 9.52 7.00 -1.64
C HIS A 71 10.60 6.74 -2.71
N VAL A 72 11.62 5.94 -2.38
CA VAL A 72 12.82 5.75 -3.20
C VAL A 72 12.58 5.10 -4.56
N TRP A 73 11.43 4.47 -4.79
CA TRP A 73 11.13 3.88 -6.09
C TRP A 73 10.63 4.89 -7.12
N LEU A 74 10.01 5.98 -6.68
CA LEU A 74 9.31 6.91 -7.56
C LEU A 74 10.27 7.72 -8.46
N PRO A 75 11.45 8.20 -7.99
CA PRO A 75 12.41 8.86 -8.87
C PRO A 75 12.89 7.96 -10.03
N ASP A 76 13.05 6.66 -9.76
CA ASP A 76 13.51 5.69 -10.76
C ASP A 76 12.43 5.38 -11.82
N ALA A 77 11.16 5.75 -11.57
CA ALA A 77 10.08 5.62 -12.56
C ALA A 77 10.27 6.53 -13.79
N MET A 78 11.21 7.48 -13.74
CA MET A 78 11.61 8.32 -14.87
C MET A 78 12.45 7.57 -15.92
N GLU A 79 12.91 6.35 -15.61
CA GLU A 79 13.55 5.47 -16.59
C GLU A 79 12.54 4.90 -17.62
N GLY A 80 11.24 5.07 -17.38
CA GLY A 80 10.18 4.72 -18.32
C GLY A 80 9.96 5.80 -19.39
N PRO A 81 9.16 5.51 -20.44
CA PRO A 81 8.75 6.52 -21.41
C PRO A 81 7.96 7.66 -20.73
N THR A 82 8.15 8.90 -21.17
CA THR A 82 7.51 10.09 -20.59
C THR A 82 5.98 9.96 -20.40
N PRO A 83 5.20 9.37 -21.32
CA PRO A 83 3.76 9.17 -21.10
C PRO A 83 3.43 8.27 -19.91
N VAL A 84 4.28 7.27 -19.64
CA VAL A 84 4.11 6.33 -18.52
C VAL A 84 4.42 7.02 -17.20
N SER A 85 5.52 7.78 -17.13
CA SER A 85 5.86 8.55 -15.94
C SER A 85 4.79 9.62 -15.65
N ALA A 86 4.29 10.32 -16.69
CA ALA A 86 3.19 11.28 -16.51
C ALA A 86 1.95 10.62 -15.90
N LEU A 87 1.57 9.42 -16.35
CA LEU A 87 0.43 8.69 -15.81
C LEU A 87 0.66 8.28 -14.33
N ILE A 88 1.83 7.74 -14.02
CA ILE A 88 2.19 7.27 -12.66
C ILE A 88 2.20 8.44 -11.67
N HIS A 89 2.79 9.56 -12.05
CA HIS A 89 3.00 10.70 -11.16
C HIS A 89 1.78 11.62 -11.00
N ALA A 90 0.79 11.54 -11.90
CA ALA A 90 -0.34 12.47 -11.89
C ALA A 90 -1.71 11.81 -11.65
N ALA A 91 -1.94 10.59 -12.13
CA ALA A 91 -3.30 10.10 -12.28
C ALA A 91 -3.59 8.71 -11.67
N THR A 92 -2.59 7.84 -11.48
CA THR A 92 -2.88 6.42 -11.18
C THR A 92 -2.11 5.77 -10.04
N MET A 93 -0.91 6.23 -9.72
CA MET A 93 0.02 5.50 -8.85
C MET A 93 0.64 6.38 -7.77
N VAL A 94 0.01 7.50 -7.42
CA VAL A 94 0.35 8.32 -6.24
C VAL A 94 -0.89 8.67 -5.44
#